data_AF-A0A3P7ELP2-F1
#
_entry.id   AF-A0A3P7ELP2-F1
#
_cell.length_a   1.000
_cell.length_b   1.000
_cell.length_c   1.000
_cell.angle_alpha   90.00
_cell.angle_beta   90.00
_cell.angle_gamma   90.00
#
_symmetry.space_group_name_H-M   'P 1'
#
loop_
_entity.id
_entity.type
_entity.pdbx_description
1 polymer ?
#
loop_
_entity_poly.entity_id
_entity_poly.type
_entity_poly.pdbx_seq_one_letter_code
_entity_poly.pdbx_strand_id
1 'polypeptide(L)'
;MPEEVIIEPDFKRLERAYERACDLIPCLRGVNVDARASVVTMMADGYPLVGPINHKQNYWLQAGYFDGISSGGGMGKYLADWIIDGEPPSELFDTDANRFDRWVTRNYITDKCRETYSMFYNWSYKNRLAGRPTERISGIYGRLQKQGCFYLFRNGWEVAESFAAEYKDKLPNMIREYELVSNKCGVIDLSWRGKIEVRGKDSEKLLSYVLANEPPQLGEVSSGLMLTKKGNIFGSLDLFHHDQYRSEFILLTDPERESRELNWLKRAAIELEASVEISGVSEYLASLAVVGPKSREVLEELTKSDLGFKQNAARLMRLGSAPVIAVRTTAATGQLSYELYHSRGDTLALYNSLMEVGRNYGIVNFGQSTLNMMRIENGYKIWGRELTLNTNPYECGLSQMVDLNKENFIGKTSCMELSQKQWNRKQVLLICEPLTEPQSWRMIPKRMEVIRKEGSEDRVGQITSGTFSVRLHRPLAFAWVQSDITPEDKLWIDIGGSQVQGRIHEGSTVCGIEETKLSDDAVFRQS
;
A
#
# COMPACT_ATOMS: atom_id res chain seq x y z
N MET A 1 34.03 -0.81 -20.18
CA MET A 1 32.93 -0.79 -21.16
C MET A 1 33.36 -1.67 -22.32
N PRO A 2 32.47 -2.48 -22.91
CA PRO A 2 32.75 -3.03 -24.24
C PRO A 2 33.02 -1.84 -25.18
N GLU A 3 33.85 -2.03 -26.20
CA GLU A 3 34.14 -1.05 -27.27
C GLU A 3 32.89 -0.24 -27.64
N GLU A 4 33.04 1.08 -27.85
CA GLU A 4 31.97 2.04 -28.10
C GLU A 4 30.87 1.43 -28.99
N VAL A 5 29.74 1.05 -28.39
CA VAL A 5 28.58 0.57 -29.14
C VAL A 5 27.98 1.78 -29.83
N ILE A 6 28.49 2.10 -31.02
CA ILE A 6 27.91 3.11 -31.90
C ILE A 6 26.59 2.52 -32.42
N ILE A 7 25.48 3.17 -32.07
CA ILE A 7 24.16 2.83 -32.61
C ILE A 7 23.92 3.68 -33.85
N GLU A 8 23.76 3.02 -34.99
CA GLU A 8 23.41 3.69 -36.24
C GLU A 8 21.96 4.19 -36.21
N PRO A 9 21.68 5.43 -36.67
CA PRO A 9 20.33 5.96 -36.73
C PRO A 9 19.48 5.21 -37.77
N ASP A 10 18.29 4.75 -37.35
CA ASP A 10 17.30 4.13 -38.22
C ASP A 10 16.00 4.97 -38.28
N PHE A 11 16.04 6.04 -39.06
CA PHE A 11 14.92 6.98 -39.18
C PHE A 11 13.66 6.33 -39.78
N LYS A 12 13.78 5.26 -40.56
CA LYS A 12 12.64 4.58 -41.20
C LYS A 12 11.63 4.07 -40.17
N ARG A 13 12.08 3.72 -38.96
CA ARG A 13 11.19 3.29 -37.85
C ARG A 13 10.29 4.41 -37.33
N LEU A 14 10.61 5.66 -37.61
CA LEU A 14 9.89 6.85 -37.15
C LEU A 14 8.99 7.47 -38.22
N GLU A 15 8.90 6.89 -39.42
CA GLU A 15 8.18 7.46 -40.57
C GLU A 15 6.74 7.86 -40.21
N ARG A 16 5.98 6.96 -39.57
CA ARG A 16 4.62 7.24 -39.09
C ARG A 16 4.55 8.39 -38.08
N ALA A 17 5.54 8.50 -37.18
CA ALA A 17 5.58 9.59 -36.20
C ALA A 17 5.93 10.93 -36.87
N TYR A 18 6.83 10.90 -37.85
CA TYR A 18 7.21 12.06 -38.65
C TYR A 18 6.05 12.59 -39.50
N GLU A 19 5.26 11.71 -40.13
CA GLU A 19 4.05 12.11 -40.85
C GLU A 19 3.06 12.84 -39.93
N ARG A 20 2.82 12.31 -38.73
CA ARG A 20 1.95 12.95 -37.72
C ARG A 20 2.50 14.30 -37.24
N ALA A 21 3.82 14.41 -37.10
CA ALA A 21 4.46 15.68 -36.78
C ALA A 21 4.30 16.71 -37.90
N CYS A 22 4.39 16.29 -39.17
CA CYS A 22 4.13 17.16 -40.32
C CYS A 22 2.66 17.58 -40.43
N ASP A 23 1.71 16.73 -40.03
CA ASP A 23 0.29 17.13 -39.98
C ASP A 23 0.05 18.21 -38.91
N LEU A 24 0.71 18.08 -37.76
CA LEU A 24 0.63 19.07 -36.67
C LEU A 24 1.40 20.36 -36.99
N ILE A 25 2.54 20.25 -37.66
CA ILE A 25 3.45 21.36 -37.99
C ILE A 25 3.82 21.26 -39.50
N PRO A 26 2.97 21.80 -40.40
CA PRO A 26 3.12 21.60 -41.85
C PRO A 26 4.46 22.03 -42.48
N CYS A 27 5.15 23.00 -41.89
CA CYS A 27 6.43 23.49 -42.41
C CYS A 27 7.60 22.49 -42.24
N LEU A 28 7.42 21.38 -41.52
CA LEU A 28 8.41 20.30 -41.44
C LEU A 28 8.48 19.48 -42.74
N ARG A 29 7.42 19.48 -43.56
CA ARG A 29 7.34 18.66 -44.77
C ARG A 29 8.40 19.08 -45.79
N GLY A 30 9.23 18.13 -46.22
CA GLY A 30 10.29 18.35 -47.22
C GLY A 30 11.60 18.93 -46.68
N VAL A 31 11.70 19.18 -45.37
CA VAL A 31 12.95 19.59 -44.72
C VAL A 31 13.93 18.41 -44.68
N ASN A 32 15.24 18.70 -44.82
CA ASN A 32 16.28 17.69 -44.69
C ASN A 32 16.40 17.21 -43.22
N VAL A 33 16.34 15.90 -43.01
CA VAL A 33 16.40 15.29 -41.68
C VAL A 33 17.81 14.75 -41.41
N ASP A 34 18.48 15.28 -40.38
CA ASP A 34 19.72 14.73 -39.83
C ASP A 34 19.40 13.77 -38.67
N ALA A 35 19.33 12.48 -38.96
CA ALA A 35 18.93 11.47 -37.98
C ALA A 35 20.07 11.15 -36.99
N ARG A 36 19.76 11.12 -35.69
CA ARG A 36 20.70 10.76 -34.61
C ARG A 36 20.12 9.64 -33.75
N ALA A 37 20.99 8.80 -33.20
CA ALA A 37 20.63 7.76 -32.24
C ALA A 37 21.44 7.92 -30.96
N SER A 38 20.83 7.55 -29.83
CA SER A 38 21.46 7.57 -28.52
C SER A 38 21.01 6.37 -27.69
N VAL A 39 21.82 5.99 -26.70
CA VAL A 39 21.47 4.99 -25.71
C VAL A 39 20.98 5.70 -24.45
N VAL A 40 19.87 5.20 -23.90
CA VAL A 40 19.38 5.60 -22.58
C VAL A 40 19.33 4.37 -21.69
N THR A 41 19.57 4.57 -20.39
CA THR A 41 19.36 3.53 -19.37
C THR A 41 17.98 3.71 -18.76
N MET A 42 17.17 2.67 -18.66
CA MET A 42 15.89 2.77 -17.95
C MET A 42 15.63 1.53 -17.11
N MET A 43 14.86 1.74 -16.05
CA MET A 43 14.32 0.67 -15.23
C MET A 43 12.92 0.29 -15.69
N ALA A 44 12.45 -0.87 -15.22
CA ALA A 44 11.17 -1.45 -15.62
C ALA A 44 9.97 -0.50 -15.44
N ASP A 45 10.01 0.35 -14.41
CA ASP A 45 8.98 1.35 -14.07
C ASP A 45 9.29 2.78 -14.57
N GLY A 46 10.47 3.00 -15.18
CA GLY A 46 10.91 4.29 -15.70
C GLY A 46 11.58 5.21 -14.68
N TYR A 47 11.60 4.86 -13.39
CA TYR A 47 12.26 5.65 -12.34
C TYR A 47 13.72 5.22 -12.13
N PRO A 48 14.63 6.14 -11.73
CA PRO A 48 16.01 5.76 -11.42
C PRO A 48 16.08 4.89 -10.15
N LEU A 49 17.20 4.21 -9.95
CA LEU A 49 17.58 3.57 -8.68
C LEU A 49 18.48 4.54 -7.90
N VAL A 50 18.01 5.00 -6.75
CA VAL A 50 18.67 6.00 -5.91
C VAL A 50 18.66 5.55 -4.45
N GLY A 51 19.83 5.53 -3.81
CA GLY A 51 19.96 5.26 -2.38
C GLY A 51 20.97 4.16 -2.02
N PRO A 52 21.02 3.77 -0.74
CA PRO A 52 21.95 2.78 -0.24
C PRO A 52 21.49 1.37 -0.62
N ILE A 53 22.40 0.56 -1.14
CA ILE A 53 22.14 -0.85 -1.47
C ILE A 53 22.68 -1.78 -0.37
N ASN A 54 23.84 -1.45 0.19
CA ASN A 54 24.47 -2.26 1.22
C ASN A 54 25.16 -1.39 2.29
N HIS A 55 24.54 -1.30 3.47
CA HIS A 55 25.10 -0.54 4.59
C HIS A 55 26.41 -1.14 5.13
N LYS A 56 26.64 -2.45 5.05
CA LYS A 56 27.93 -3.03 5.47
C LYS A 56 29.10 -2.59 4.61
N GLN A 57 28.83 -2.30 3.32
CA GLN A 57 29.84 -1.89 2.35
C GLN A 57 29.84 -0.37 2.09
N ASN A 58 28.91 0.38 2.70
CA ASN A 58 28.64 1.78 2.38
C ASN A 58 28.47 2.01 0.86
N TYR A 59 27.77 1.08 0.18
CA TYR A 59 27.56 1.17 -1.28
C TYR A 59 26.23 1.86 -1.60
N TRP A 60 26.32 2.94 -2.39
CA TRP A 60 25.21 3.78 -2.83
C TRP A 60 25.09 3.73 -4.35
N LEU A 61 23.86 3.85 -4.84
CA LEU A 61 23.55 3.82 -6.27
C LEU A 61 22.77 5.08 -6.67
N GLN A 62 23.08 5.61 -7.85
CA GLN A 62 22.30 6.62 -8.56
C GLN A 62 22.37 6.34 -10.06
N ALA A 63 21.46 5.52 -10.59
CA ALA A 63 21.54 5.02 -11.97
C ALA A 63 20.17 4.72 -12.59
N GLY A 64 20.11 4.48 -13.90
CA GLY A 64 18.89 4.03 -14.58
C GLY A 64 17.95 5.15 -15.02
N TYR A 65 18.49 6.30 -15.40
CA TYR A 65 17.72 7.48 -15.78
C TYR A 65 17.25 7.42 -17.23
N PHE A 66 15.93 7.40 -17.41
CA PHE A 66 15.33 7.67 -18.73
C PHE A 66 15.42 9.16 -19.09
N ASP A 67 15.18 10.04 -18.10
CA ASP A 67 15.34 11.49 -18.22
C ASP A 67 16.28 12.02 -17.13
N GLY A 68 17.59 11.86 -17.37
CA GLY A 68 18.64 12.21 -16.41
C GLY A 68 18.97 13.70 -16.35
N ILE A 69 18.66 14.46 -17.40
CA ILE A 69 19.00 15.89 -17.46
C ILE A 69 18.01 16.69 -16.59
N SER A 70 16.71 16.43 -16.70
CA SER A 70 15.70 17.17 -15.94
C SER A 70 15.73 16.84 -14.44
N SER A 71 15.93 15.56 -14.11
CA SER A 71 15.83 15.05 -12.74
C SER A 71 17.17 14.96 -11.99
N GLY A 72 18.29 14.97 -12.71
CA GLY A 72 19.62 14.69 -12.15
C GLY A 72 20.05 15.65 -11.05
N GLY A 73 19.79 16.96 -11.21
CA GLY A 73 20.13 17.96 -10.20
C GLY A 73 19.39 17.76 -8.88
N GLY A 74 18.07 17.54 -8.94
CA GLY A 74 17.24 17.27 -7.76
C GLY A 74 17.62 15.94 -7.08
N MET A 75 17.87 14.89 -7.87
CA MET A 75 18.29 13.59 -7.33
C MET A 75 19.70 13.62 -6.72
N GLY A 76 20.61 14.41 -7.30
CA GLY A 76 21.93 14.63 -6.71
C GLY A 76 21.86 15.29 -5.34
N LYS A 77 21.02 16.33 -5.19
CA LYS A 77 20.75 16.93 -3.87
C LYS A 77 20.11 15.92 -2.91
N TYR A 78 19.08 15.21 -3.36
CA TYR A 78 18.38 14.21 -2.54
C TYR A 78 19.34 13.16 -1.97
N LEU A 79 20.23 12.62 -2.80
CA LEU A 79 21.22 11.62 -2.39
C LEU A 79 22.29 12.22 -1.47
N ALA A 80 22.77 13.43 -1.74
CA ALA A 80 23.76 14.11 -0.90
C ALA A 80 23.22 14.37 0.51
N ASP A 81 21.99 14.89 0.63
CA ASP A 81 21.33 15.10 1.92
C ASP A 81 21.15 13.76 2.66
N TRP A 82 20.78 12.68 1.95
CA TRP A 82 20.64 11.35 2.55
C TRP A 82 21.97 10.81 3.09
N ILE A 83 23.07 10.99 2.35
CA ILE A 83 24.40 10.57 2.80
C ILE A 83 24.83 11.34 4.07
N ILE A 84 24.60 12.65 4.12
CA ILE A 84 25.02 13.52 5.23
C ILE A 84 24.17 13.29 6.49
N ASP A 85 22.85 13.32 6.37
CA ASP A 85 21.93 13.20 7.51
C ASP A 85 21.73 11.75 7.94
N GLY A 86 22.09 10.80 7.07
CA GLY A 86 21.87 9.37 7.27
C GLY A 86 20.40 8.98 7.13
N GLU A 87 19.53 9.79 6.52
CA GLU A 87 18.14 9.44 6.22
C GLU A 87 17.61 10.21 5.01
N PRO A 88 16.65 9.67 4.25
CA PRO A 88 16.15 10.35 3.06
C PRO A 88 15.46 11.67 3.45
N PRO A 89 15.71 12.78 2.73
CA PRO A 89 15.18 14.10 3.09
C PRO A 89 13.68 14.25 2.81
N SER A 90 13.11 13.41 1.94
CA SER A 90 11.69 13.44 1.56
C SER A 90 11.24 12.07 1.03
N GLU A 91 9.93 11.88 0.88
CA GLU A 91 9.40 10.66 0.27
C GLU A 91 9.66 10.58 -1.23
N LEU A 92 10.44 9.58 -1.65
CA LEU A 92 10.67 9.21 -3.06
C LEU A 92 10.85 7.67 -3.21
N PHE A 93 10.02 6.86 -2.55
CA PHE A 93 10.15 5.39 -2.58
C PHE A 93 10.13 4.78 -3.98
N ASP A 94 9.44 5.40 -4.95
CA ASP A 94 9.43 4.94 -6.35
C ASP A 94 10.83 4.99 -6.99
N THR A 95 11.77 5.74 -6.39
CA THR A 95 13.18 5.82 -6.81
C THR A 95 14.11 4.96 -5.95
N ASP A 96 13.63 4.34 -4.87
CA ASP A 96 14.48 3.59 -3.94
C ASP A 96 15.23 2.49 -4.69
N ALA A 97 16.55 2.44 -4.48
CA ALA A 97 17.41 1.48 -5.17
C ALA A 97 17.11 0.01 -4.80
N ASN A 98 16.41 -0.24 -3.69
CA ASN A 98 16.02 -1.56 -3.20
C ASN A 98 14.56 -1.93 -3.55
N ARG A 99 13.80 -1.08 -4.25
CA ARG A 99 12.36 -1.36 -4.51
C ARG A 99 12.12 -2.65 -5.31
N PHE A 100 13.09 -3.03 -6.14
CA PHE A 100 13.11 -4.29 -6.86
C PHE A 100 13.73 -5.38 -5.98
N ASP A 101 13.21 -6.60 -6.11
CA ASP A 101 13.66 -7.75 -5.33
C ASP A 101 13.96 -8.94 -6.28
N ARG A 102 14.30 -10.10 -5.73
CA ARG A 102 14.81 -11.29 -6.43
C ARG A 102 13.92 -11.80 -7.57
N TRP A 103 12.64 -11.45 -7.57
CA TRP A 103 11.68 -11.81 -8.63
C TRP A 103 11.97 -11.10 -9.96
N VAL A 104 12.72 -10.00 -9.95
CA VAL A 104 13.02 -9.20 -11.13
C VAL A 104 14.10 -9.88 -11.97
N THR A 105 13.65 -10.61 -12.99
CA THR A 105 14.56 -11.25 -13.96
C THR A 105 14.98 -10.28 -15.07
N ARG A 106 16.07 -10.61 -15.76
CA ARG A 106 16.52 -9.86 -16.94
C ARG A 106 15.46 -9.80 -18.05
N ASN A 107 14.69 -10.88 -18.21
CA ASN A 107 13.59 -10.92 -19.19
C ASN A 107 12.47 -9.96 -18.79
N TYR A 108 12.07 -9.97 -17.51
CA TYR A 108 11.10 -9.01 -17.00
C TYR A 108 11.54 -7.56 -17.25
N ILE A 109 12.78 -7.21 -16.91
CA ILE A 109 13.33 -5.86 -17.15
C ILE A 109 13.21 -5.52 -18.64
N THR A 110 13.63 -6.42 -19.53
CA THR A 110 13.61 -6.16 -20.98
C THR A 110 12.20 -5.91 -21.50
N ASP A 111 11.24 -6.78 -21.17
CA ASP A 111 9.87 -6.68 -21.66
C ASP A 111 9.14 -5.48 -21.05
N LYS A 112 9.34 -5.23 -19.75
CA LYS A 112 8.71 -4.11 -19.06
C LYS A 112 9.28 -2.78 -19.49
N CYS A 113 10.59 -2.67 -19.68
CA CYS A 113 11.22 -1.46 -20.22
C CYS A 113 10.68 -1.12 -21.62
N ARG A 114 10.52 -2.12 -22.51
CA ARG A 114 9.92 -1.90 -23.84
C ARG A 114 8.50 -1.32 -23.75
N GLU A 115 7.68 -1.89 -22.87
CA GLU A 115 6.32 -1.39 -22.64
C GLU A 115 6.33 -0.01 -21.96
N THR A 116 7.30 0.27 -21.08
CA THR A 116 7.38 1.56 -20.38
C THR A 116 7.81 2.67 -21.31
N TYR A 117 8.78 2.38 -22.18
CA TYR A 117 9.16 3.27 -23.26
C TYR A 117 7.98 3.56 -24.19
N SER A 118 7.21 2.54 -24.61
CA SER A 118 6.07 2.75 -25.50
C SER A 118 4.91 3.52 -24.85
N MET A 119 4.82 3.53 -23.52
CA MET A 119 3.77 4.20 -22.77
C MET A 119 4.12 5.60 -22.28
N PHE A 120 5.34 6.09 -22.51
CA PHE A 120 5.86 7.30 -21.87
C PHE A 120 4.99 8.56 -22.07
N TYR A 121 4.45 8.76 -23.27
CA TYR A 121 3.54 9.88 -23.58
C TYR A 121 2.06 9.46 -23.69
N ASN A 122 1.71 8.24 -23.32
CA ASN A 122 0.34 7.74 -23.36
C ASN A 122 -0.40 7.98 -22.05
N TRP A 123 -1.73 7.94 -22.10
CA TRP A 123 -2.53 7.87 -20.88
C TRP A 123 -2.18 6.57 -20.13
N SER A 124 -1.59 6.72 -18.94
CA SER A 124 -1.18 5.57 -18.14
C SER A 124 -2.38 4.84 -17.54
N TYR A 125 -2.38 3.51 -17.61
CA TYR A 125 -3.35 2.65 -16.96
C TYR A 125 -2.65 1.66 -16.04
N LYS A 126 -3.33 1.26 -14.96
CA LYS A 126 -2.71 0.52 -13.84
C LYS A 126 -2.32 -0.93 -14.15
N ASN A 127 -2.85 -1.53 -15.21
CA ASN A 127 -2.78 -2.97 -15.44
C ASN A 127 -1.98 -3.36 -16.70
N ARG A 128 -0.76 -2.88 -16.79
CA ARG A 128 0.15 -3.14 -17.91
C ARG A 128 0.67 -4.59 -17.88
N LEU A 129 0.61 -5.29 -19.01
CA LEU A 129 0.72 -6.76 -19.09
C LEU A 129 2.14 -7.28 -19.35
N ALA A 130 3.05 -6.48 -19.89
CA ALA A 130 4.38 -6.97 -20.23
C ALA A 130 5.10 -7.53 -18.99
N GLY A 131 5.74 -8.69 -19.15
CA GLY A 131 6.48 -9.41 -18.11
C GLY A 131 5.62 -10.16 -17.08
N ARG A 132 4.29 -10.22 -17.24
CA ARG A 132 3.38 -10.87 -16.27
C ARG A 132 2.80 -12.20 -16.77
N PRO A 133 2.50 -13.15 -15.86
CA PRO A 133 2.82 -13.14 -14.42
C PRO A 133 4.32 -13.39 -14.17
N THR A 134 4.81 -13.02 -12.98
CA THR A 134 6.17 -13.36 -12.53
C THR A 134 6.15 -14.63 -11.67
N GLU A 135 7.28 -15.02 -11.07
CA GLU A 135 7.34 -16.13 -10.10
C GLU A 135 6.62 -15.84 -8.78
N ARG A 136 6.33 -14.56 -8.49
CA ARG A 136 5.52 -14.11 -7.35
C ARG A 136 4.03 -14.27 -7.64
N ILE A 137 3.55 -15.51 -7.61
CA ILE A 137 2.11 -15.85 -7.64
C ILE A 137 1.72 -16.64 -6.40
N SER A 138 0.52 -16.43 -5.86
CA SER A 138 0.07 -17.26 -4.73
C SER A 138 -0.23 -18.69 -5.17
N GLY A 139 -0.29 -19.62 -4.21
CA GLY A 139 -0.65 -21.02 -4.49
C GLY A 139 -2.07 -21.21 -5.05
N ILE A 140 -2.89 -20.16 -5.06
CA ILE A 140 -4.27 -20.17 -5.57
C ILE A 140 -4.46 -19.26 -6.80
N TYR A 141 -3.40 -18.68 -7.35
CA TYR A 141 -3.47 -17.77 -8.51
C TYR A 141 -4.33 -18.31 -9.66
N GLY A 142 -4.03 -19.54 -10.13
CA GLY A 142 -4.76 -20.17 -11.24
C GLY A 142 -6.21 -20.53 -10.89
N ARG A 143 -6.51 -20.77 -9.60
CA ARG A 143 -7.88 -21.05 -9.14
C ARG A 143 -8.73 -19.79 -9.16
N LEU A 144 -8.21 -18.69 -8.60
CA LEU A 144 -8.89 -17.40 -8.59
C LEU A 144 -9.04 -16.84 -10.02
N GLN A 145 -8.04 -17.03 -10.89
CA GLN A 145 -8.14 -16.64 -12.30
C GLN A 145 -9.33 -17.33 -13.01
N LYS A 146 -9.50 -18.64 -12.81
CA LYS A 146 -10.65 -19.39 -13.33
C LYS A 146 -12.00 -18.94 -12.75
N GLN A 147 -11.99 -18.28 -11.59
CA GLN A 147 -13.17 -17.72 -10.93
C GLN A 147 -13.42 -16.25 -11.31
N GLY A 148 -12.79 -15.76 -12.39
CA GLY A 148 -13.02 -14.41 -12.90
C GLY A 148 -12.35 -13.31 -12.08
N CYS A 149 -11.24 -13.63 -11.40
CA CYS A 149 -10.44 -12.64 -10.68
C CYS A 149 -9.74 -11.69 -11.65
N PHE A 150 -9.85 -10.38 -11.38
CA PHE A 150 -9.00 -9.37 -12.00
C PHE A 150 -7.79 -9.09 -11.11
N TYR A 151 -6.58 -9.16 -11.69
CA TYR A 151 -5.33 -8.98 -10.96
C TYR A 151 -4.69 -7.62 -11.21
N LEU A 152 -4.24 -6.98 -10.13
CA LEU A 152 -3.25 -5.91 -10.14
C LEU A 152 -1.84 -6.47 -10.01
N PHE A 153 -0.86 -5.67 -10.42
CA PHE A 153 0.55 -5.97 -10.24
C PHE A 153 1.13 -5.16 -9.08
N ARG A 154 1.76 -5.82 -8.11
CA ARG A 154 2.44 -5.17 -6.96
C ARG A 154 3.77 -5.84 -6.64
N ASN A 155 4.89 -5.17 -6.91
CA ASN A 155 6.26 -5.68 -6.71
C ASN A 155 6.44 -7.17 -7.07
N GLY A 156 6.02 -7.55 -8.29
CA GLY A 156 6.08 -8.93 -8.80
C GLY A 156 4.82 -9.75 -8.55
N TRP A 157 4.07 -9.44 -7.49
CA TRP A 157 2.86 -10.18 -7.13
C TRP A 157 1.67 -9.89 -8.03
N GLU A 158 0.95 -10.95 -8.39
CA GLU A 158 -0.42 -10.86 -8.92
C GLU A 158 -1.41 -10.77 -7.75
N VAL A 159 -2.03 -9.60 -7.57
CA VAL A 159 -2.89 -9.27 -6.43
C VAL A 159 -4.36 -9.19 -6.86
N ALA A 160 -5.22 -10.01 -6.26
CA ALA A 160 -6.65 -10.04 -6.57
C ALA A 160 -7.34 -8.71 -6.23
N GLU A 161 -7.77 -7.95 -7.24
CA GLU A 161 -8.43 -6.65 -7.07
C GLU A 161 -9.92 -6.77 -6.82
N SER A 162 -10.59 -7.65 -7.57
CA SER A 162 -12.04 -7.86 -7.54
C SER A 162 -12.42 -9.16 -8.25
N PHE A 163 -13.59 -9.71 -7.95
CA PHE A 163 -14.16 -10.86 -8.64
C PHE A 163 -15.38 -10.44 -9.49
N ALA A 164 -15.51 -11.01 -10.69
CA ALA A 164 -16.68 -10.84 -11.60
C ALA A 164 -16.85 -9.47 -12.30
N ALA A 165 -15.75 -8.84 -12.76
CA ALA A 165 -15.83 -7.63 -13.58
C ALA A 165 -15.75 -7.93 -15.09
N GLU A 166 -16.87 -8.30 -15.73
CA GLU A 166 -17.04 -7.88 -17.13
C GLU A 166 -17.09 -6.35 -17.13
N TYR A 167 -16.24 -5.73 -17.96
CA TYR A 167 -15.68 -4.37 -17.86
C TYR A 167 -16.64 -3.17 -17.77
N LYS A 168 -17.95 -3.35 -17.64
CA LYS A 168 -18.91 -2.24 -17.69
C LYS A 168 -19.16 -1.57 -16.33
N ASP A 169 -19.35 -2.32 -15.24
CA ASP A 169 -19.81 -1.72 -13.97
C ASP A 169 -19.00 -2.19 -12.76
N LYS A 170 -17.84 -1.54 -12.52
CA LYS A 170 -16.95 -1.91 -11.39
C LYS A 170 -17.59 -1.71 -10.01
N LEU A 171 -18.28 -0.58 -9.79
CA LEU A 171 -18.78 -0.23 -8.45
C LEU A 171 -19.90 -1.16 -7.93
N PRO A 172 -20.94 -1.50 -8.70
CA PRO A 172 -21.98 -2.43 -8.26
C PRO A 172 -21.43 -3.80 -7.84
N ASN A 173 -20.41 -4.31 -8.56
CA ASN A 173 -19.75 -5.56 -8.20
C ASN A 173 -18.98 -5.45 -6.88
N MET A 174 -18.26 -4.35 -6.67
CA MET A 174 -17.58 -4.10 -5.38
C MET A 174 -18.58 -3.96 -4.23
N ILE A 175 -19.72 -3.31 -4.44
CA ILE A 175 -20.81 -3.19 -3.45
C ILE A 175 -21.34 -4.59 -3.08
N ARG A 176 -21.67 -5.41 -4.08
CA ARG A 176 -22.14 -6.79 -3.86
C ARG A 176 -21.10 -7.64 -3.12
N GLU A 177 -19.84 -7.54 -3.52
CA GLU A 177 -18.74 -8.25 -2.88
C GLU A 177 -18.62 -7.83 -1.40
N TYR A 178 -18.64 -6.52 -1.12
CA TYR A 178 -18.67 -5.97 0.25
C TYR A 178 -19.84 -6.48 1.08
N GLU A 179 -21.07 -6.47 0.55
CA GLU A 179 -22.28 -6.93 1.25
C GLU A 179 -22.20 -8.41 1.59
N LEU A 180 -21.70 -9.24 0.67
CA LEU A 180 -21.54 -10.67 0.89
C LEU A 180 -20.55 -10.96 2.02
N VAL A 181 -19.40 -10.27 2.03
CA VAL A 181 -18.41 -10.44 3.11
C VAL A 181 -18.96 -9.93 4.44
N SER A 182 -19.56 -8.74 4.43
CA SER A 182 -20.04 -8.07 5.65
C SER A 182 -21.21 -8.78 6.33
N ASN A 183 -22.09 -9.41 5.55
CA ASN A 183 -23.23 -10.14 6.08
C ASN A 183 -22.94 -11.63 6.31
N LYS A 184 -21.88 -12.18 5.70
CA LYS A 184 -21.58 -13.61 5.73
C LYS A 184 -20.09 -13.85 6.03
N CYS A 185 -19.33 -14.23 5.01
CA CYS A 185 -17.92 -14.55 5.12
C CYS A 185 -17.25 -14.36 3.75
N GLY A 186 -16.03 -13.83 3.76
CA GLY A 186 -15.17 -13.68 2.61
C GLY A 186 -13.80 -14.31 2.84
N VAL A 187 -13.15 -14.75 1.77
CA VAL A 187 -11.72 -15.10 1.75
C VAL A 187 -10.99 -14.15 0.82
N ILE A 188 -9.86 -13.62 1.28
CA ILE A 188 -8.96 -12.79 0.48
C ILE A 188 -7.54 -13.33 0.54
N ASP A 189 -6.85 -13.27 -0.59
CA ASP A 189 -5.43 -13.61 -0.71
C ASP A 189 -4.56 -12.42 -0.31
N LEU A 190 -3.79 -12.61 0.76
CA LEU A 190 -2.82 -11.64 1.31
C LEU A 190 -1.38 -12.15 1.20
N SER A 191 -1.14 -13.17 0.36
CA SER A 191 0.19 -13.74 0.14
C SER A 191 1.19 -12.69 -0.38
N TRP A 192 0.69 -11.65 -1.03
CA TRP A 192 1.47 -10.53 -1.55
C TRP A 192 2.03 -9.58 -0.50
N ARG A 193 1.56 -9.57 0.76
CA ARG A 193 2.14 -8.69 1.80
C ARG A 193 3.63 -9.02 1.99
N GLY A 194 4.47 -8.02 2.18
CA GLY A 194 5.87 -8.23 2.56
C GLY A 194 5.94 -8.83 3.97
N LYS A 195 6.82 -9.81 4.18
CA LYS A 195 6.96 -10.57 5.43
C LYS A 195 8.43 -10.64 5.78
N ILE A 196 8.83 -9.91 6.82
CA ILE A 196 10.21 -9.88 7.31
C ILE A 196 10.26 -10.65 8.62
N GLU A 197 11.13 -11.63 8.69
CA GLU A 197 11.40 -12.41 9.88
C GLU A 197 12.62 -11.85 10.62
N VAL A 198 12.46 -11.63 11.93
CA VAL A 198 13.51 -11.18 12.84
C VAL A 198 13.68 -12.23 13.93
N ARG A 199 14.86 -12.86 13.98
CA ARG A 199 15.21 -13.93 14.92
C ARG A 199 16.53 -13.63 15.64
N GLY A 200 16.69 -14.23 16.81
CA GLY A 200 17.93 -14.14 17.60
C GLY A 200 17.72 -13.56 19.00
N LYS A 201 18.78 -13.63 19.81
CA LYS A 201 18.72 -13.21 21.23
C LYS A 201 18.47 -11.72 21.42
N ASP A 202 18.84 -10.89 20.44
CA ASP A 202 18.69 -9.44 20.49
C ASP A 202 17.50 -8.94 19.65
N SER A 203 16.58 -9.82 19.22
CA SER A 203 15.41 -9.44 18.41
C SER A 203 14.53 -8.41 19.10
N GLU A 204 14.19 -8.65 20.37
CA GLU A 204 13.36 -7.72 21.16
C GLU A 204 14.06 -6.37 21.36
N LYS A 205 15.37 -6.39 21.65
CA LYS A 205 16.19 -5.17 21.76
C LYS A 205 16.19 -4.38 20.46
N LEU A 206 16.38 -5.06 19.32
CA LEU A 206 16.33 -4.41 18.01
C LEU A 206 14.94 -3.80 17.76
N LEU A 207 13.87 -4.58 17.94
CA LEU A 207 12.51 -4.13 17.67
C LEU A 207 12.09 -2.98 18.58
N SER A 208 12.43 -3.03 19.87
CA SER A 208 12.20 -1.91 20.78
C SER A 208 13.00 -0.66 20.38
N TYR A 209 14.18 -0.79 19.76
CA TYR A 209 14.90 0.37 19.25
C TYR A 209 14.30 0.95 17.95
N VAL A 210 13.82 0.11 17.02
CA VAL A 210 13.31 0.59 15.72
C VAL A 210 11.85 1.02 15.75
N LEU A 211 11.05 0.53 16.70
CA LEU A 211 9.64 0.87 16.84
C LEU A 211 9.44 1.99 17.87
N ALA A 212 8.51 2.91 17.57
CA ALA A 212 8.12 3.97 18.48
C ALA A 212 7.30 3.47 19.69
N ASN A 213 6.85 2.22 19.68
CA ASN A 213 6.17 1.52 20.77
C ASN A 213 6.86 0.17 21.06
N GLU A 214 6.42 -0.55 22.10
CA GLU A 214 7.00 -1.85 22.42
C GLU A 214 6.57 -2.95 21.42
N PRO A 215 7.45 -3.92 21.12
CA PRO A 215 7.07 -5.10 20.35
C PRO A 215 6.05 -5.95 21.13
N PRO A 216 5.24 -6.76 20.43
CA PRO A 216 4.22 -7.58 21.06
C PRO A 216 4.86 -8.69 21.89
N GLN A 217 4.18 -9.11 22.96
CA GLN A 217 4.57 -10.30 23.72
C GLN A 217 4.27 -11.58 22.92
N LEU A 218 4.79 -12.71 23.40
CA LEU A 218 4.54 -14.03 22.80
C LEU A 218 3.03 -14.29 22.59
N GLY A 219 2.67 -14.59 21.34
CA GLY A 219 1.30 -14.90 20.96
C GLY A 219 0.40 -13.66 20.86
N GLU A 220 0.97 -12.46 20.87
CA GLU A 220 0.27 -11.20 20.63
C GLU A 220 0.65 -10.60 19.27
N VAL A 221 -0.22 -9.71 18.79
CA VAL A 221 -0.05 -8.94 17.56
C VAL A 221 -0.15 -7.47 17.93
N SER A 222 0.74 -6.65 17.39
CA SER A 222 0.66 -5.20 17.53
C SER A 222 0.95 -4.52 16.19
N SER A 223 0.65 -3.22 16.13
CA SER A 223 1.08 -2.36 15.02
C SER A 223 2.12 -1.39 15.56
N GLY A 224 3.16 -1.12 14.78
CA GLY A 224 4.26 -0.24 15.17
C GLY A 224 4.62 0.75 14.08
N LEU A 225 5.25 1.86 14.49
CA LEU A 225 5.81 2.86 13.59
C LEU A 225 7.33 2.81 13.66
N MET A 226 7.97 2.59 12.51
CA MET A 226 9.38 2.89 12.33
C MET A 226 9.52 4.34 11.92
N LEU A 227 10.37 5.07 12.63
CA LEU A 227 10.58 6.50 12.39
C LEU A 227 11.98 6.78 11.87
N THR A 228 12.15 7.93 11.23
CA THR A 228 13.46 8.53 10.97
C THR A 228 13.96 9.26 12.22
N LYS A 229 15.24 9.65 12.26
CA LYS A 229 15.79 10.48 13.34
C LYS A 229 15.06 11.81 13.48
N LYS A 230 14.54 12.38 12.37
CA LYS A 230 13.69 13.58 12.38
C LYS A 230 12.23 13.33 12.84
N GLY A 231 11.87 12.09 13.22
CA GLY A 231 10.54 11.73 13.71
C GLY A 231 9.48 11.50 12.61
N ASN A 232 9.90 11.41 11.35
CA ASN A 232 8.99 11.12 10.23
C ASN A 232 8.70 9.62 10.12
N ILE A 233 7.54 9.25 9.58
CA ILE A 233 7.10 7.85 9.46
C ILE A 233 7.84 7.16 8.30
N PHE A 234 8.91 6.43 8.64
CA PHE A 234 9.64 5.60 7.69
C PHE A 234 8.82 4.40 7.21
N GLY A 235 8.08 3.77 8.13
CA GLY A 235 7.23 2.63 7.85
C GLY A 235 6.19 2.39 8.93
N SER A 236 5.00 1.96 8.52
CA SER A 236 3.99 1.41 9.44
C SER A 236 3.87 -0.08 9.16
N LEU A 237 3.90 -0.89 10.21
CA LEU A 237 3.88 -2.35 10.09
C LEU A 237 3.02 -2.97 11.18
N ASP A 238 2.48 -4.14 10.87
CA ASP A 238 1.94 -5.04 11.88
C ASP A 238 3.02 -6.08 12.19
N LEU A 239 3.03 -6.60 13.41
CA LEU A 239 3.99 -7.64 13.79
C LEU A 239 3.40 -8.57 14.83
N PHE A 240 3.88 -9.81 14.86
CA PHE A 240 3.48 -10.80 15.84
C PHE A 240 4.65 -11.65 16.30
N HIS A 241 4.64 -12.07 17.57
CA HIS A 241 5.62 -12.99 18.16
C HIS A 241 5.03 -14.40 18.18
N HIS A 242 5.66 -15.34 17.48
CA HIS A 242 5.07 -16.64 17.18
C HIS A 242 5.77 -17.87 17.75
N ASP A 243 7.04 -17.78 18.15
CA ASP A 243 7.79 -18.93 18.67
C ASP A 243 7.84 -18.91 20.21
N GLN A 244 7.45 -20.02 20.83
CA GLN A 244 7.34 -20.14 22.28
C GLN A 244 8.69 -20.22 23.01
N TYR A 245 9.77 -20.58 22.30
CA TYR A 245 11.09 -20.85 22.86
C TYR A 245 12.12 -19.81 22.46
N ARG A 246 11.83 -19.00 21.44
CA ARG A 246 12.76 -18.07 20.81
C ARG A 246 12.08 -16.73 20.54
N SER A 247 12.84 -15.64 20.62
CA SER A 247 12.38 -14.29 20.24
C SER A 247 12.34 -14.20 18.71
N GLU A 248 11.23 -14.68 18.13
CA GLU A 248 11.00 -14.72 16.69
C GLU A 248 9.74 -13.95 16.30
N PHE A 249 9.93 -12.92 15.48
CA PHE A 249 8.88 -12.00 15.06
C PHE A 249 8.71 -12.07 13.55
N ILE A 250 7.46 -11.98 13.10
CA ILE A 250 7.13 -11.71 11.70
C ILE A 250 6.56 -10.31 11.63
N LEU A 251 7.19 -9.47 10.81
CA LEU A 251 6.78 -8.11 10.50
C LEU A 251 6.10 -8.11 9.14
N LEU A 252 4.95 -7.43 9.07
CA LEU A 252 4.06 -7.40 7.92
C LEU A 252 4.02 -6.01 7.33
N THR A 253 4.34 -5.94 6.04
CA THR A 253 4.48 -4.68 5.31
C THR A 253 3.86 -4.76 3.92
N ASP A 254 3.94 -3.68 3.17
CA ASP A 254 3.56 -3.67 1.75
C ASP A 254 4.74 -4.18 0.91
N PRO A 255 4.48 -4.93 -0.17
CA PRO A 255 5.53 -5.59 -0.92
C PRO A 255 6.52 -4.61 -1.55
N GLU A 256 6.09 -3.40 -1.90
CA GLU A 256 6.97 -2.34 -2.43
C GLU A 256 7.99 -1.85 -1.39
N ARG A 257 7.77 -2.11 -0.10
CA ARG A 257 8.59 -1.61 1.01
C ARG A 257 9.45 -2.67 1.67
N GLU A 258 9.16 -3.96 1.44
CA GLU A 258 9.83 -5.09 2.10
C GLU A 258 11.36 -4.97 2.08
N SER A 259 11.95 -4.84 0.89
CA SER A 259 13.41 -4.71 0.75
C SER A 259 13.97 -3.47 1.44
N ARG A 260 13.27 -2.34 1.36
CA ARG A 260 13.65 -1.06 1.99
C ARG A 260 13.65 -1.18 3.51
N GLU A 261 12.60 -1.77 4.08
CA GLU A 261 12.47 -1.98 5.52
C GLU A 261 13.44 -3.04 6.04
N LEU A 262 13.70 -4.09 5.27
CA LEU A 262 14.73 -5.07 5.57
C LEU A 262 16.12 -4.41 5.63
N ASN A 263 16.40 -3.46 4.73
CA ASN A 263 17.65 -2.69 4.76
C ASN A 263 17.74 -1.79 6.01
N TRP A 264 16.64 -1.12 6.35
CA TRP A 264 16.53 -0.29 7.56
C TRP A 264 16.76 -1.08 8.85
N LEU A 265 16.12 -2.24 8.98
CA LEU A 265 16.30 -3.14 10.13
C LEU A 265 17.74 -3.65 10.24
N LYS A 266 18.36 -4.02 9.12
CA LYS A 266 19.77 -4.46 9.09
C LYS A 266 20.73 -3.37 9.49
N ARG A 267 20.47 -2.12 9.08
CA ARG A 267 21.24 -0.96 9.53
C ARG A 267 21.13 -0.79 11.04
N ALA A 268 19.91 -0.76 11.58
CA ALA A 268 19.70 -0.62 13.01
C ALA A 268 20.37 -1.74 13.82
N ALA A 269 20.37 -2.98 13.30
CA ALA A 269 21.09 -4.09 13.91
C ALA A 269 22.61 -3.88 13.95
N ILE A 270 23.20 -3.31 12.89
CA ILE A 270 24.63 -2.94 12.85
C ILE A 270 24.92 -1.82 13.87
N GLU A 271 24.09 -0.78 13.92
CA GLU A 271 24.25 0.35 14.86
C GLU A 271 24.18 -0.11 16.33
N LEU A 272 23.36 -1.12 16.64
CA LEU A 272 23.21 -1.70 17.98
C LEU A 272 24.21 -2.81 18.32
N GLU A 273 25.04 -3.23 17.35
CA GLU A 273 25.85 -4.45 17.44
C GLU A 273 25.01 -5.68 17.86
N ALA A 274 23.78 -5.77 17.36
CA ALA A 274 22.80 -6.77 17.77
C ALA A 274 23.05 -8.12 17.08
N SER A 275 22.99 -9.21 17.86
CA SER A 275 23.08 -10.58 17.37
C SER A 275 21.71 -11.08 16.91
N VAL A 276 21.33 -10.71 15.69
CA VAL A 276 20.04 -11.04 15.06
C VAL A 276 20.20 -11.50 13.62
N GLU A 277 19.25 -12.30 13.15
CA GLU A 277 19.02 -12.66 11.76
C GLU A 277 17.77 -11.93 11.25
N ILE A 278 17.87 -11.33 10.07
CA ILE A 278 16.81 -10.52 9.45
C ILE A 278 16.66 -10.95 7.98
N SER A 279 15.53 -11.55 7.64
CA SER A 279 15.27 -12.16 6.33
C SER A 279 13.88 -11.85 5.81
N GLY A 280 13.75 -11.59 4.50
CA GLY A 280 12.46 -11.62 3.82
C GLY A 280 12.03 -13.07 3.62
N VAL A 281 10.79 -13.39 3.99
CA VAL A 281 10.20 -14.75 3.92
C VAL A 281 8.94 -14.80 3.07
N SER A 282 8.62 -13.72 2.35
CA SER A 282 7.42 -13.57 1.52
C SER A 282 7.25 -14.64 0.44
N GLU A 283 8.34 -15.18 -0.10
CA GLU A 283 8.32 -16.21 -1.14
C GLU A 283 7.79 -17.55 -0.62
N TYR A 284 7.91 -17.81 0.68
CA TYR A 284 7.63 -19.09 1.32
C TYR A 284 6.45 -19.02 2.30
N LEU A 285 6.24 -17.87 2.95
CA LEU A 285 5.15 -17.66 3.89
C LEU A 285 3.96 -16.97 3.18
N ALA A 286 2.91 -17.75 2.92
CA ALA A 286 1.67 -17.26 2.35
C ALA A 286 0.69 -16.80 3.44
N SER A 287 -0.34 -16.04 3.04
CA SER A 287 -1.41 -15.64 3.95
C SER A 287 -2.76 -15.58 3.23
N LEU A 288 -3.77 -16.17 3.85
CA LEU A 288 -5.17 -15.99 3.49
C LEU A 288 -5.88 -15.35 4.68
N ALA A 289 -6.79 -14.42 4.44
CA ALA A 289 -7.65 -13.90 5.50
C ALA A 289 -9.10 -14.32 5.28
N VAL A 290 -9.74 -14.76 6.36
CA VAL A 290 -11.16 -15.09 6.43
C VAL A 290 -11.86 -13.98 7.20
N VAL A 291 -12.77 -13.26 6.56
CA VAL A 291 -13.35 -12.00 7.04
C VAL A 291 -14.87 -12.08 7.07
N GLY A 292 -15.50 -11.50 8.09
CA GLY A 292 -16.95 -11.39 8.20
C GLY A 292 -17.51 -12.11 9.42
N PRO A 293 -18.80 -11.90 9.75
CA PRO A 293 -19.43 -12.43 10.96
C PRO A 293 -19.43 -13.96 11.06
N LYS A 294 -19.37 -14.67 9.92
CA LYS A 294 -19.32 -16.14 9.87
C LYS A 294 -17.93 -16.73 9.77
N SER A 295 -16.88 -15.91 9.83
CA SER A 295 -15.48 -16.35 9.73
C SER A 295 -15.09 -17.35 10.82
N ARG A 296 -15.59 -17.19 12.04
CA ARG A 296 -15.31 -18.12 13.14
C ARG A 296 -15.95 -19.49 12.88
N GLU A 297 -17.25 -19.52 12.60
CA GLU A 297 -17.97 -20.78 12.35
C GLU A 297 -17.34 -21.58 11.21
N VAL A 298 -16.89 -20.91 10.13
CA VAL A 298 -16.15 -21.56 9.03
C VAL A 298 -14.88 -22.23 9.52
N LEU A 299 -14.12 -21.58 10.40
CA LEU A 299 -12.84 -22.10 10.89
C LEU A 299 -13.03 -23.20 11.95
N GLU A 300 -14.08 -23.12 12.77
CA GLU A 300 -14.44 -24.15 13.77
C GLU A 300 -14.72 -25.52 13.12
N GLU A 301 -15.25 -25.55 11.89
CA GLU A 301 -15.42 -26.79 11.12
C GLU A 301 -14.08 -27.45 10.73
N LEU A 302 -13.00 -26.67 10.64
CA LEU A 302 -11.68 -27.13 10.19
C LEU A 302 -10.71 -27.45 11.33
N THR A 303 -11.06 -27.11 12.58
CA THR A 303 -10.17 -27.33 13.73
C THR A 303 -10.92 -27.66 15.00
N LYS A 304 -10.24 -28.44 15.85
CA LYS A 304 -10.66 -28.67 17.24
C LYS A 304 -10.04 -27.66 18.21
N SER A 305 -9.16 -26.78 17.71
CA SER A 305 -8.50 -25.75 18.52
C SER A 305 -9.48 -24.64 18.86
N ASP A 306 -9.35 -24.05 20.04
CA ASP A 306 -10.21 -22.94 20.44
C ASP A 306 -9.91 -21.67 19.62
N LEU A 307 -10.95 -21.12 18.98
CA LEU A 307 -10.91 -19.85 18.23
C LEU A 307 -11.42 -18.65 19.03
N GLY A 308 -11.75 -18.85 20.31
CA GLY A 308 -12.15 -17.85 21.30
C GLY A 308 -11.00 -16.98 21.82
N PHE A 309 -9.79 -17.11 21.28
CA PHE A 309 -8.66 -16.26 21.68
C PHE A 309 -8.91 -14.78 21.36
N LYS A 310 -8.29 -13.92 22.16
CA LYS A 310 -8.54 -12.47 22.16
C LYS A 310 -8.23 -11.83 20.81
N GLN A 311 -8.85 -10.68 20.57
CA GLN A 311 -8.44 -9.77 19.51
C GLN A 311 -6.94 -9.45 19.66
N ASN A 312 -6.22 -9.32 18.55
CA ASN A 312 -4.78 -9.05 18.49
C ASN A 312 -3.92 -10.15 19.14
N ALA A 313 -4.34 -11.40 18.99
CA ALA A 313 -3.54 -12.56 19.40
C ALA A 313 -3.26 -13.50 18.21
N ALA A 314 -2.14 -14.21 18.32
CA ALA A 314 -1.65 -15.17 17.36
C ALA A 314 -1.59 -16.57 18.00
N ARG A 315 -2.05 -17.61 17.30
CA ARG A 315 -2.03 -18.99 17.77
C ARG A 315 -1.57 -19.95 16.68
N LEU A 316 -0.65 -20.83 17.01
CA LEU A 316 -0.32 -21.98 16.16
C LEU A 316 -1.45 -23.00 16.26
N MET A 317 -1.97 -23.43 15.12
CA MET A 317 -3.01 -24.46 15.06
C MET A 317 -2.97 -25.20 13.72
N ARG A 318 -3.85 -26.17 13.58
CA ARG A 318 -4.06 -26.88 12.32
C ARG A 318 -5.49 -26.62 11.84
N LEU A 319 -5.63 -26.22 10.58
CA LEU A 319 -6.89 -26.07 9.87
C LEU A 319 -6.92 -27.11 8.75
N GLY A 320 -7.77 -28.13 8.89
CA GLY A 320 -7.74 -29.31 8.01
C GLY A 320 -6.38 -30.00 8.08
N SER A 321 -5.68 -30.09 6.94
CA SER A 321 -4.32 -30.64 6.88
C SER A 321 -3.22 -29.59 7.07
N ALA A 322 -3.52 -28.30 6.98
CA ALA A 322 -2.53 -27.24 6.93
C ALA A 322 -2.17 -26.72 8.34
N PRO A 323 -0.89 -26.72 8.74
CA PRO A 323 -0.43 -25.99 9.92
C PRO A 323 -0.44 -24.48 9.61
N VAL A 324 -1.00 -23.70 10.52
CA VAL A 324 -1.13 -22.24 10.37
C VAL A 324 -0.80 -21.51 11.66
N ILE A 325 -0.32 -20.28 11.53
CA ILE A 325 -0.40 -19.27 12.59
C ILE A 325 -1.65 -18.45 12.29
N ALA A 326 -2.67 -18.61 13.14
CA ALA A 326 -3.91 -17.85 13.05
C ALA A 326 -3.79 -16.57 13.87
N VAL A 327 -3.92 -15.43 13.22
CA VAL A 327 -3.93 -14.09 13.83
C VAL A 327 -5.36 -13.55 13.81
N ARG A 328 -5.91 -13.22 14.96
CA ARG A 328 -7.23 -12.57 15.04
C ARG A 328 -7.05 -11.06 15.04
N THR A 329 -7.59 -10.40 14.01
CA THR A 329 -7.49 -8.94 13.84
C THR A 329 -8.77 -8.37 13.23
N THR A 330 -8.96 -7.07 13.40
CA THR A 330 -10.03 -6.27 12.77
C THR A 330 -9.46 -4.97 12.19
N ALA A 331 -8.14 -4.74 12.30
CA ALA A 331 -7.52 -3.46 12.05
C ALA A 331 -7.79 -2.93 10.63
N ALA A 332 -7.64 -3.80 9.62
CA ALA A 332 -7.84 -3.43 8.22
C ALA A 332 -9.31 -3.53 7.75
N THR A 333 -10.18 -4.24 8.46
CA THR A 333 -11.53 -4.58 7.95
C THR A 333 -12.66 -3.99 8.77
N GLY A 334 -12.43 -3.63 10.04
CA GLY A 334 -13.48 -3.32 11.00
C GLY A 334 -14.39 -4.51 11.34
N GLN A 335 -14.07 -5.71 10.86
CA GLN A 335 -14.89 -6.92 10.98
C GLN A 335 -14.10 -8.05 11.63
N LEU A 336 -14.82 -9.02 12.21
CA LEU A 336 -14.20 -10.25 12.70
C LEU A 336 -13.38 -10.88 11.57
N SER A 337 -12.07 -10.99 11.77
CA SER A 337 -11.16 -11.51 10.77
C SER A 337 -10.08 -12.38 11.40
N TYR A 338 -9.69 -13.41 10.66
CA TYR A 338 -8.58 -14.28 10.97
C TYR A 338 -7.61 -14.30 9.78
N GLU A 339 -6.38 -13.85 9.98
CA GLU A 339 -5.29 -13.98 9.01
C GLU A 339 -4.52 -15.26 9.29
N LEU A 340 -4.34 -16.09 8.25
CA LEU A 340 -3.84 -17.45 8.35
C LEU A 340 -2.49 -17.55 7.64
N TYR A 341 -1.40 -17.48 8.41
CA TYR A 341 -0.05 -17.58 7.90
C TYR A 341 0.37 -19.04 7.80
N HIS A 342 0.85 -19.47 6.62
CA HIS A 342 1.11 -20.87 6.32
C HIS A 342 2.18 -21.02 5.23
N SER A 343 2.71 -22.22 5.06
CA SER A 343 3.60 -22.53 3.93
C SER A 343 2.87 -22.30 2.61
N ARG A 344 3.53 -21.63 1.64
CA ARG A 344 2.98 -21.43 0.30
C ARG A 344 2.58 -22.73 -0.41
N GLY A 345 3.22 -23.86 -0.06
CA GLY A 345 2.85 -25.19 -0.57
C GLY A 345 1.46 -25.65 -0.12
N ASP A 346 0.98 -25.18 1.03
CA ASP A 346 -0.29 -25.58 1.62
C ASP A 346 -1.46 -24.69 1.17
N THR A 347 -1.20 -23.57 0.50
CA THR A 347 -2.22 -22.54 0.20
C THR A 347 -3.42 -23.10 -0.57
N LEU A 348 -3.18 -23.96 -1.56
CA LEU A 348 -4.28 -24.54 -2.35
C LEU A 348 -5.14 -25.50 -1.51
N ALA A 349 -4.52 -26.33 -0.68
CA ALA A 349 -5.23 -27.27 0.18
C ALA A 349 -6.07 -26.51 1.21
N LEU A 350 -5.46 -25.54 1.91
CA LEU A 350 -6.14 -24.68 2.89
C LEU A 350 -7.33 -23.93 2.25
N TYR A 351 -7.11 -23.29 1.10
CA TYR A 351 -8.15 -22.58 0.37
C TYR A 351 -9.32 -23.49 -0.03
N ASN A 352 -9.06 -24.68 -0.57
CA ASN A 352 -10.13 -25.59 -0.96
C ASN A 352 -10.94 -26.03 0.26
N SER A 353 -10.28 -26.34 1.39
CA SER A 353 -10.97 -26.69 2.64
C SER A 353 -11.85 -25.55 3.14
N LEU A 354 -11.34 -24.32 3.15
CA LEU A 354 -12.12 -23.12 3.52
C LEU A 354 -13.36 -22.94 2.63
N MET A 355 -13.18 -23.04 1.31
CA MET A 355 -14.28 -22.86 0.36
C MET A 355 -15.31 -23.99 0.42
N GLU A 356 -14.89 -25.21 0.73
CA GLU A 356 -15.76 -26.37 0.86
C GLU A 356 -16.67 -26.24 2.08
N VAL A 357 -16.10 -26.08 3.28
CA VAL A 357 -16.90 -25.95 4.52
C VAL A 357 -17.66 -24.62 4.57
N GLY A 358 -17.03 -23.56 4.07
CA GLY A 358 -17.60 -22.22 4.08
C GLY A 358 -18.80 -22.05 3.14
N ARG A 359 -19.05 -23.00 2.22
CA ARG A 359 -20.23 -22.99 1.37
C ARG A 359 -21.53 -22.90 2.17
N ASN A 360 -21.61 -23.61 3.29
CA ASN A 360 -22.77 -23.61 4.18
C ASN A 360 -22.99 -22.26 4.87
N TYR A 361 -21.94 -21.45 4.95
CA TYR A 361 -21.93 -20.12 5.56
C TYR A 361 -21.95 -19.00 4.50
N GLY A 362 -22.06 -19.35 3.22
CA GLY A 362 -22.08 -18.41 2.10
C GLY A 362 -20.76 -17.70 1.86
N ILE A 363 -19.64 -18.42 2.07
CA ILE A 363 -18.29 -17.91 1.81
C ILE A 363 -18.11 -17.49 0.35
N VAL A 364 -17.44 -16.36 0.13
CA VAL A 364 -17.09 -15.86 -1.20
C VAL A 364 -15.64 -15.40 -1.28
N ASN A 365 -15.11 -15.29 -2.48
CA ASN A 365 -13.85 -14.56 -2.68
C ASN A 365 -14.12 -13.06 -2.67
N PHE A 366 -13.18 -12.28 -2.15
CA PHE A 366 -13.17 -10.84 -2.30
C PHE A 366 -11.74 -10.31 -2.51
N GLY A 367 -11.64 -9.16 -3.16
CA GLY A 367 -10.39 -8.55 -3.58
C GLY A 367 -10.03 -7.27 -2.84
N GLN A 368 -8.90 -6.70 -3.21
CA GLN A 368 -8.34 -5.49 -2.61
C GLN A 368 -9.26 -4.26 -2.72
N SER A 369 -10.15 -4.21 -3.70
CA SER A 369 -11.08 -3.07 -3.83
C SER A 369 -12.09 -3.03 -2.69
N THR A 370 -12.66 -4.19 -2.34
CA THR A 370 -13.55 -4.36 -1.19
C THR A 370 -12.79 -4.16 0.11
N LEU A 371 -11.55 -4.67 0.22
CA LEU A 371 -10.70 -4.39 1.38
C LEU A 371 -10.43 -2.88 1.53
N ASN A 372 -10.22 -2.16 0.42
CA ASN A 372 -10.04 -0.70 0.46
C ASN A 372 -11.32 0.04 0.91
N MET A 373 -12.52 -0.48 0.64
CA MET A 373 -13.75 0.06 1.22
C MET A 373 -13.75 -0.11 2.74
N MET A 374 -13.56 -1.35 3.20
CA MET A 374 -13.58 -1.69 4.63
C MET A 374 -12.54 -0.91 5.44
N ARG A 375 -11.31 -0.79 4.92
CA ARG A 375 -10.22 -0.13 5.64
C ARG A 375 -10.46 1.37 5.79
N ILE A 376 -11.03 2.04 4.79
CA ILE A 376 -11.35 3.48 4.88
C ILE A 376 -12.49 3.68 5.86
N GLU A 377 -13.52 2.83 5.80
CA GLU A 377 -14.61 2.87 6.78
C GLU A 377 -14.12 2.65 8.22
N ASN A 378 -13.12 1.78 8.41
CA ASN A 378 -12.51 1.51 9.71
C ASN A 378 -11.46 2.53 10.17
N GLY A 379 -11.18 3.58 9.40
CA GLY A 379 -10.15 4.56 9.80
C GLY A 379 -8.71 4.10 9.59
N TYR A 380 -8.48 3.01 8.86
CA TYR A 380 -7.17 2.39 8.68
C TYR A 380 -6.35 3.12 7.61
N LYS A 381 -5.30 3.81 8.07
CA LYS A 381 -4.34 4.55 7.24
C LYS A 381 -3.28 3.61 6.70
N ILE A 382 -2.86 3.83 5.45
CA ILE A 382 -1.80 3.03 4.85
C ILE A 382 -0.61 3.89 4.45
N TRP A 383 0.57 3.29 4.53
CA TRP A 383 1.81 3.90 4.07
C TRP A 383 1.80 4.07 2.55
N GLY A 384 2.40 5.15 2.05
CA GLY A 384 2.42 5.55 0.65
C GLY A 384 1.18 6.34 0.22
N ARG A 385 0.21 6.54 1.12
CA ARG A 385 -0.99 7.38 0.91
C ARG A 385 -1.16 8.38 2.04
N GLU A 386 -1.67 7.93 3.17
CA GLU A 386 -1.87 8.78 4.35
C GLU A 386 -0.55 8.99 5.10
N LEU A 387 0.30 7.95 5.14
CA LEU A 387 1.57 7.95 5.87
C LEU A 387 2.73 7.89 4.87
N THR A 388 3.75 8.71 5.06
CA THR A 388 4.96 8.77 4.21
C THR A 388 6.14 9.30 5.02
N LEU A 389 7.34 9.32 4.44
CA LEU A 389 8.49 10.06 4.99
C LEU A 389 8.27 11.58 5.13
N ASN A 390 7.24 12.14 4.49
CA ASN A 390 6.90 13.56 4.62
C ASN A 390 5.89 13.81 5.75
N THR A 391 5.59 12.80 6.56
CA THR A 391 4.58 12.87 7.62
C THR A 391 5.11 12.34 8.95
N ASN A 392 4.55 12.81 10.06
CA ASN A 392 4.88 12.33 11.40
C ASN A 392 3.64 11.83 12.16
N PRO A 393 3.79 11.05 13.25
CA PRO A 393 2.68 10.43 13.96
C PRO A 393 1.63 11.43 14.46
N TYR A 394 2.01 12.64 14.83
CA TYR A 394 1.12 13.59 15.49
C TYR A 394 0.15 14.25 14.51
N GLU A 395 0.63 14.77 13.38
CA GLU A 395 -0.26 15.32 12.34
C GLU A 395 -1.13 14.23 11.67
N CYS A 396 -0.67 12.97 11.71
CA CYS A 396 -1.43 11.81 11.23
C CYS A 396 -2.49 11.32 12.23
N GLY A 397 -2.59 11.87 13.45
CA GLY A 397 -3.50 11.36 14.48
C GLY A 397 -3.16 9.95 14.95
N LEU A 398 -1.86 9.65 15.06
CA LEU A 398 -1.28 8.38 15.50
C LEU A 398 -0.40 8.57 16.75
N SER A 399 -0.65 9.62 17.55
CA SER A 399 0.14 9.91 18.77
C SER A 399 0.14 8.75 19.77
N GLN A 400 -0.96 8.00 19.85
CA GLN A 400 -1.10 6.81 20.68
C GLN A 400 -0.19 5.64 20.29
N MET A 401 0.44 5.68 19.11
CA MET A 401 1.39 4.67 18.65
C MET A 401 2.85 5.02 19.02
N VAL A 402 3.07 6.14 19.70
CA VAL A 402 4.40 6.60 20.13
C VAL A 402 4.44 6.58 21.65
N ASP A 403 5.26 5.69 22.22
CA ASP A 403 5.50 5.65 23.66
C ASP A 403 6.75 6.45 24.00
N LEU A 404 6.54 7.71 24.39
CA LEU A 404 7.62 8.61 24.81
C LEU A 404 8.31 8.18 26.13
N ASN A 405 7.73 7.23 26.87
CA ASN A 405 8.33 6.71 28.11
C ASN A 405 9.40 5.66 27.86
N LYS A 406 9.42 5.03 26.67
CA LYS A 406 10.47 4.08 26.28
C LYS A 406 11.83 4.73 26.42
N GLU A 407 12.82 4.02 26.96
CA GLU A 407 14.16 4.56 27.22
C GLU A 407 14.77 5.20 25.96
N ASN A 408 14.73 4.48 24.84
CA ASN A 408 15.27 4.95 23.57
C ASN A 408 14.56 4.28 22.38
N PHE A 409 14.42 5.02 21.28
CA PHE A 409 14.04 4.51 19.95
C PHE A 409 14.47 5.53 18.89
N ILE A 410 14.57 5.10 17.63
CA ILE A 410 14.96 5.99 16.52
C ILE A 410 13.95 7.13 16.39
N GLY A 411 14.41 8.37 16.52
CA GLY A 411 13.58 9.57 16.43
C GLY A 411 12.94 10.04 17.74
N LYS A 412 13.22 9.38 18.89
CA LYS A 412 12.65 9.75 20.19
C LYS A 412 12.78 11.24 20.52
N THR A 413 13.98 11.81 20.40
CA THR A 413 14.24 13.22 20.69
C THR A 413 13.36 14.14 19.83
N SER A 414 13.30 13.89 18.52
CA SER A 414 12.43 14.66 17.63
C SER A 414 10.96 14.45 17.96
N CYS A 415 10.51 13.24 18.29
CA CYS A 415 9.13 13.00 18.71
C CYS A 415 8.73 13.80 19.94
N MET A 416 9.62 14.01 20.91
CA MET A 416 9.34 14.89 22.06
C MET A 416 9.01 16.32 21.60
N GLU A 417 9.82 16.89 20.71
CA GLU A 417 9.58 18.24 20.15
C GLU A 417 8.31 18.29 19.30
N LEU A 418 8.13 17.29 18.42
CA LEU A 418 6.98 17.22 17.53
C LEU A 418 5.66 17.03 18.30
N SER A 419 5.67 16.34 19.45
CA SER A 419 4.48 16.13 20.28
C SER A 419 3.91 17.43 20.87
N GLN A 420 4.74 18.45 21.03
CA GLN A 420 4.37 19.75 21.59
C GLN A 420 4.08 20.79 20.51
N LYS A 421 4.43 20.48 19.26
CA LYS A 421 4.26 21.39 18.13
C LYS A 421 2.80 21.48 17.71
N GLN A 422 2.34 22.70 17.45
CA GLN A 422 1.08 22.91 16.74
C GLN A 422 1.27 22.70 15.23
N TRP A 423 0.42 21.88 14.64
CA TRP A 423 0.46 21.54 13.22
C TRP A 423 -0.40 22.50 12.41
N ASN A 424 0.06 22.85 11.21
CA ASN A 424 -0.71 23.66 10.26
C ASN A 424 -1.63 22.81 9.35
N ARG A 425 -1.51 21.49 9.41
CA ARG A 425 -2.37 20.53 8.71
C ARG A 425 -2.66 19.31 9.60
N LYS A 426 -3.72 18.58 9.25
CA LYS A 426 -4.14 17.34 9.91
C LYS A 426 -4.74 16.34 8.93
N GLN A 427 -4.61 15.05 9.24
CA GLN A 427 -5.24 13.98 8.49
C GLN A 427 -6.69 13.78 8.99
N VAL A 428 -7.67 13.79 8.08
CA VAL A 428 -9.10 13.68 8.39
C VAL A 428 -9.81 12.66 7.52
N LEU A 429 -10.97 12.21 7.98
CA LEU A 429 -11.94 11.46 7.19
C LEU A 429 -13.05 12.42 6.71
N LEU A 430 -13.36 12.41 5.43
CA LEU A 430 -14.39 13.21 4.80
C LEU A 430 -15.56 12.34 4.38
N ILE A 431 -16.77 12.78 4.72
CA ILE A 431 -18.02 12.23 4.21
C ILE A 431 -18.54 13.19 3.13
N CYS A 432 -18.69 12.67 1.91
CA CYS A 432 -19.20 13.45 0.78
C CYS A 432 -20.71 13.35 0.66
N GLU A 433 -21.32 14.26 -0.10
CA GLU A 433 -22.72 14.16 -0.48
C GLU A 433 -23.02 12.84 -1.23
N PRO A 434 -24.22 12.28 -1.06
CA PRO A 434 -24.64 11.08 -1.79
C PRO A 434 -24.59 11.27 -3.30
N LEU A 435 -24.12 10.25 -4.00
CA LEU A 435 -24.08 10.18 -5.46
C LEU A 435 -25.18 9.22 -5.94
N THR A 436 -26.38 9.77 -6.18
CA THR A 436 -27.60 8.99 -6.42
C THR A 436 -27.69 8.38 -7.82
N GLU A 437 -27.10 9.02 -8.82
CA GLU A 437 -27.16 8.55 -10.21
C GLU A 437 -25.88 7.79 -10.60
N PRO A 438 -25.94 6.63 -11.28
CA PRO A 438 -24.74 5.86 -11.63
C PRO A 438 -23.66 6.64 -12.40
N GLN A 439 -24.04 7.56 -13.29
CA GLN A 439 -23.13 8.46 -14.01
C GLN A 439 -22.33 9.38 -13.09
N SER A 440 -22.85 9.69 -11.91
CA SER A 440 -22.21 10.56 -10.93
C SER A 440 -21.07 9.85 -10.19
N TRP A 441 -21.00 8.51 -10.20
CA TRP A 441 -19.95 7.73 -9.52
C TRP A 441 -18.54 7.97 -10.04
N ARG A 442 -18.39 8.59 -11.21
CA ARG A 442 -17.08 9.11 -11.68
C ARG A 442 -16.51 10.20 -10.77
N MET A 443 -17.35 10.84 -9.95
CA MET A 443 -17.02 11.85 -8.95
C MET A 443 -16.73 11.24 -7.56
N ILE A 444 -16.53 9.93 -7.44
CA ILE A 444 -15.99 9.34 -6.21
C ILE A 444 -14.50 9.73 -6.13
N PRO A 445 -14.05 10.42 -5.06
CA PRO A 445 -12.64 10.75 -4.87
C PRO A 445 -11.79 9.47 -4.83
N LYS A 446 -10.57 9.54 -5.34
CA LYS A 446 -9.64 8.40 -5.40
C LYS A 446 -8.31 8.73 -4.75
N ARG A 447 -7.62 9.75 -5.25
CA ARG A 447 -6.31 10.22 -4.80
C ARG A 447 -5.91 11.52 -5.53
N MET A 448 -5.23 12.41 -4.81
CA MET A 448 -4.64 13.68 -5.26
C MET A 448 -5.64 14.79 -5.61
N GLU A 449 -6.94 14.55 -5.53
CA GLU A 449 -7.95 15.58 -5.78
C GLU A 449 -7.80 16.75 -4.79
N VAL A 450 -7.99 17.97 -5.28
CA VAL A 450 -7.81 19.21 -4.53
C VAL A 450 -9.04 19.48 -3.68
N ILE A 451 -8.83 20.00 -2.47
CA ILE A 451 -9.91 20.42 -1.57
C ILE A 451 -9.90 21.92 -1.43
N ARG A 452 -11.08 22.53 -1.52
CA ARG A 452 -11.35 23.96 -1.36
C ARG A 452 -12.43 24.19 -0.33
N LYS A 453 -12.42 25.34 0.32
CA LYS A 453 -13.53 25.78 1.18
C LYS A 453 -14.61 26.43 0.32
N GLU A 454 -15.88 26.25 0.67
CA GLU A 454 -16.99 26.94 -0.01
C GLU A 454 -16.76 28.46 -0.04
N GLY A 455 -16.88 29.07 -1.23
CA GLY A 455 -16.63 30.49 -1.44
C GLY A 455 -15.15 30.89 -1.57
N SER A 456 -14.21 29.95 -1.61
CA SER A 456 -12.77 30.22 -1.79
C SER A 456 -12.15 29.43 -2.94
N GLU A 457 -11.27 30.08 -3.68
CA GLU A 457 -10.43 29.50 -4.73
C GLU A 457 -9.09 28.98 -4.19
N ASP A 458 -8.85 29.07 -2.88
CA ASP A 458 -7.60 28.58 -2.28
C ASP A 458 -7.65 27.07 -2.07
N ARG A 459 -6.52 26.41 -2.35
CA ARG A 459 -6.33 25.00 -1.96
C ARG A 459 -6.12 24.94 -0.45
N VAL A 460 -7.05 24.29 0.25
CA VAL A 460 -6.98 24.04 1.70
C VAL A 460 -6.62 22.60 2.04
N GLY A 461 -6.56 21.72 1.04
CA GLY A 461 -6.25 20.31 1.28
C GLY A 461 -6.04 19.46 0.04
N GLN A 462 -5.92 18.15 0.25
CA GLN A 462 -5.81 17.16 -0.81
C GLN A 462 -6.26 15.77 -0.32
N ILE A 463 -6.96 15.04 -1.19
CA ILE A 463 -7.37 13.66 -0.97
C ILE A 463 -6.16 12.72 -1.05
N THR A 464 -5.99 11.86 -0.06
CA THR A 464 -4.95 10.80 -0.04
C THR A 464 -5.53 9.44 -0.45
N SER A 465 -6.77 9.19 -0.04
CA SER A 465 -7.53 8.00 -0.42
C SER A 465 -9.01 8.28 -0.49
N GLY A 466 -9.70 7.70 -1.47
CA GLY A 466 -11.16 7.71 -1.46
C GLY A 466 -11.76 6.39 -1.95
N THR A 467 -13.04 6.22 -1.64
CA THR A 467 -13.88 5.08 -2.02
C THR A 467 -15.36 5.45 -1.93
N PHE A 468 -16.23 4.55 -2.36
CA PHE A 468 -17.63 4.55 -1.95
C PHE A 468 -17.78 3.78 -0.64
N SER A 469 -18.48 4.35 0.35
CA SER A 469 -18.91 3.62 1.54
C SER A 469 -20.25 2.96 1.25
N VAL A 470 -20.29 1.63 1.32
CA VAL A 470 -21.52 0.87 1.13
C VAL A 470 -22.46 1.09 2.30
N ARG A 471 -21.93 1.16 3.53
CA ARG A 471 -22.73 1.39 4.74
C ARG A 471 -23.44 2.75 4.73
N LEU A 472 -22.80 3.78 4.19
CA LEU A 472 -23.34 5.16 4.21
C LEU A 472 -23.99 5.59 2.88
N HIS A 473 -23.95 4.74 1.85
CA HIS A 473 -24.40 5.00 0.49
C HIS A 473 -23.87 6.32 -0.12
N ARG A 474 -22.60 6.65 0.16
CA ARG A 474 -21.96 7.90 -0.29
C ARG A 474 -20.44 7.77 -0.35
N PRO A 475 -19.74 8.67 -1.07
CA PRO A 475 -18.28 8.68 -1.10
C PRO A 475 -17.69 9.01 0.28
N LEU A 476 -16.55 8.37 0.56
CA LEU A 476 -15.77 8.52 1.78
C LEU A 476 -14.30 8.67 1.42
N ALA A 477 -13.59 9.60 2.05
CA ALA A 477 -12.20 9.86 1.70
C ALA A 477 -11.32 10.30 2.87
N PHE A 478 -10.09 9.82 2.91
CA PHE A 478 -9.02 10.41 3.69
C PHE A 478 -8.44 11.63 2.97
N ALA A 479 -8.16 12.67 3.75
CA ALA A 479 -7.57 13.90 3.25
C ALA A 479 -6.53 14.48 4.20
N TRP A 480 -5.59 15.24 3.65
CA TRP A 480 -4.88 16.29 4.38
C TRP A 480 -5.64 17.60 4.23
N VAL A 481 -5.93 18.27 5.32
CA VAL A 481 -6.54 19.61 5.33
C VAL A 481 -5.75 20.54 6.25
N GLN A 482 -5.83 21.84 6.03
CA GLN A 482 -5.30 22.83 6.97
C GLN A 482 -5.98 22.69 8.35
N SER A 483 -5.24 22.97 9.43
CA SER A 483 -5.69 22.69 10.80
C SER A 483 -6.88 23.52 11.25
N ASP A 484 -7.06 24.71 10.66
CA ASP A 484 -8.15 25.65 10.89
C ASP A 484 -9.47 25.23 10.23
N ILE A 485 -9.46 24.23 9.34
CA ILE A 485 -10.68 23.63 8.79
C ILE A 485 -11.38 22.80 9.87
N THR A 486 -12.68 23.05 10.04
CA THR A 486 -13.55 22.44 11.06
C THR A 486 -14.63 21.55 10.43
N PRO A 487 -15.29 20.68 11.21
CA PRO A 487 -16.44 19.89 10.74
C PRO A 487 -17.61 20.72 10.17
N GLU A 488 -17.75 21.96 10.62
CA GLU A 488 -18.79 22.88 10.13
C GLU A 488 -18.49 23.46 8.74
N ASP A 489 -17.22 23.42 8.30
CA ASP A 489 -16.83 23.95 7.01
C ASP A 489 -17.31 23.04 5.88
N LYS A 490 -17.99 23.63 4.90
CA LYS A 490 -18.32 22.94 3.65
C LYS A 490 -17.10 22.96 2.72
N LEU A 491 -16.75 21.80 2.20
CA LEU A 491 -15.58 21.60 1.37
C LEU A 491 -15.99 21.12 -0.03
N TRP A 492 -15.36 21.68 -1.06
CA TRP A 492 -15.46 21.20 -2.44
C TRP A 492 -14.24 20.37 -2.79
N ILE A 493 -14.47 19.20 -3.38
CA ILE A 493 -13.42 18.31 -3.88
C ILE A 493 -13.44 18.35 -5.40
N ASP A 494 -12.34 18.79 -6.01
CA ASP A 494 -12.22 18.95 -7.46
C ASP A 494 -11.93 17.60 -8.15
N ILE A 495 -12.84 17.12 -9.00
CA ILE A 495 -12.75 15.80 -9.65
C ILE A 495 -13.07 15.92 -11.14
N GLY A 496 -12.05 15.78 -11.99
CA GLY A 496 -12.24 15.66 -13.45
C GLY A 496 -12.99 16.82 -14.10
N GLY A 497 -12.84 18.04 -13.58
CA GLY A 497 -13.57 19.24 -14.02
C GLY A 497 -14.96 19.43 -13.40
N SER A 498 -15.34 18.58 -12.43
CA SER A 498 -16.54 18.71 -11.61
C SER A 498 -16.16 18.85 -10.14
N GLN A 499 -17.14 19.09 -9.27
CA GLN A 499 -16.93 19.18 -7.81
C GLN A 499 -17.96 18.32 -7.07
N VAL A 500 -17.54 17.74 -5.95
CA VAL A 500 -18.42 17.09 -4.98
C VAL A 500 -18.24 17.74 -3.62
N GLN A 501 -19.34 18.05 -2.92
CA GLN A 501 -19.27 18.62 -1.58
C GLN A 501 -19.00 17.53 -0.55
N GLY A 502 -18.23 17.86 0.48
CA GLY A 502 -18.02 17.01 1.66
C GLY A 502 -17.75 17.81 2.91
N ARG A 503 -17.73 17.10 4.05
CA ARG A 503 -17.42 17.66 5.37
C ARG A 503 -16.54 16.70 6.16
N ILE A 504 -15.83 17.23 7.16
CA ILE A 504 -15.02 16.43 8.07
C ILE A 504 -15.95 15.61 8.97
N HIS A 505 -15.68 14.30 9.05
CA HIS A 505 -16.25 13.43 10.08
C HIS A 505 -15.45 13.58 11.37
N GLU A 506 -16.13 13.81 12.49
CA GLU A 506 -15.47 14.00 13.80
C GLU A 506 -14.83 12.72 14.34
N GLY A 507 -15.28 11.54 13.88
CA GLY A 507 -14.73 10.26 14.28
C GLY A 507 -13.57 9.77 13.40
N SER A 508 -12.80 8.79 13.90
CA SER A 508 -11.78 8.10 13.12
C SER A 508 -12.34 7.01 12.22
N THR A 509 -13.55 6.51 12.51
CA THR A 509 -14.22 5.41 11.79
C THR A 509 -15.71 5.70 11.62
N VAL A 510 -16.31 5.07 10.62
CA VAL A 510 -17.77 5.05 10.37
C VAL A 510 -18.38 3.66 10.59
N CYS A 511 -17.62 2.68 11.07
CA CYS A 511 -18.10 1.30 11.26
C CYS A 511 -19.27 1.17 12.25
N GLY A 512 -19.40 2.11 13.19
CA GLY A 512 -20.48 2.14 14.19
C GLY A 512 -21.63 3.09 13.88
N ILE A 513 -21.66 3.70 12.69
CA ILE A 513 -22.72 4.63 12.29
C ILE A 513 -23.85 3.82 11.63
N GLU A 514 -25.01 3.80 12.28
CA GLU A 514 -26.27 3.32 11.66
C GLU A 514 -26.86 4.44 10.78
N GLU A 515 -27.42 4.05 9.63
CA GLU A 515 -27.91 4.96 8.58
C GLU A 515 -28.91 6.02 9.10
N THR A 516 -29.72 5.64 10.09
CA THR A 516 -30.71 6.50 10.76
C THR A 516 -30.08 7.71 11.46
N LYS A 517 -28.80 7.65 11.85
CA LYS A 517 -28.13 8.79 12.50
C LYS A 517 -27.68 9.86 11.51
N LEU A 518 -27.56 9.55 10.22
CA LEU A 518 -27.18 10.52 9.19
C LEU A 518 -28.39 11.13 8.47
N SER A 519 -29.57 10.50 8.57
CA SER A 519 -30.81 11.01 7.95
C SER A 519 -31.50 12.10 8.77
N ASP A 520 -31.21 12.19 10.08
CA ASP A 520 -31.74 13.23 10.97
C ASP A 520 -30.85 14.49 11.05
N ASP A 521 -29.73 14.48 10.34
CA ASP A 521 -28.91 15.66 10.15
C ASP A 521 -29.54 16.60 9.12
N ALA A 522 -30.14 17.68 9.63
CA ALA A 522 -30.52 18.90 8.91
C ALA A 522 -29.36 19.59 8.15
N VAL A 523 -28.26 18.88 7.93
CA VAL A 523 -26.92 19.34 7.57
C VAL A 523 -26.78 19.59 6.06
N PHE A 524 -27.56 18.92 5.20
CA PHE A 524 -27.57 19.18 3.74
C PHE A 524 -28.92 19.67 3.20
N ARG A 525 -29.95 19.82 4.04
CA ARG A 525 -31.28 20.29 3.65
C ARG A 525 -31.53 21.73 4.10
N GLN A 526 -30.66 22.66 3.74
CA GLN A 526 -30.95 24.10 3.69
C GLN A 526 -30.18 24.73 2.52
N SER A 527 -30.83 24.73 1.35
CA SER A 527 -30.64 25.67 0.25
C SER A 527 -31.95 25.78 -0.51
#